data_AF-A0A166ZRU5-F1
#
_entry.id   AF-A0A166ZRU5-F1
#
_cell.length_a   1.000
_cell.length_b   1.000
_cell.length_c   1.000
_cell.angle_alpha   90.00
_cell.angle_beta   90.00
_cell.angle_gamma   90.00
#
_symmetry.space_group_name_H-M   'P 1'
#
loop_
_entity.id
_entity.type
_entity.pdbx_description
1 polymer ?
#
loop_
_entity_poly.entity_id
_entity_poly.type
_entity_poly.pdbx_seq_one_letter_code
_entity_poly.pdbx_strand_id
1 'polypeptide(L)'
;MSQPTPSTSKASTPTMVAPTNPQSSSPFNKVPLEVLLRISSLLITTELNALRLTCRSIEQSLFNTFTKEYFTKRQFMLTEFSLQALVDISNSRLSDCLDHVIIGLNCFTRHYFPPGKEACETRYREAQADHFALVNSGQHVVMLTEAFRNLKNLKTVGIRDYNSKARSLRDGFTATWASYGATTLEKETEVNLFRVPIDEIQAYTNKVFISVFTALGNAGARPKAFELLRKGQGVPSDDAFNLFTKYLKPKVAPVLEGLETFMCVVNVANGPFRTTAPIAGADDNTAFSRRRHDYLLCLFLGYMSNLKHLRLNFSHPGNNSDAVDHFINWLGTPVPKTPSTPPVSDSQLPPPPPPVAFPRVEELNLGLVDVEPKRLIQLVRKVSPTLKKLELWKLTLWNKAADTRDTDERRDHYKVNLWAKMLRALCDISSLNLDHIMIGSPAQRTFMTNTKVWFHNKDGSADGKVDRKEYTGIDWRHFVEELVGQVKAELPLETESDEDEDDVYDSEFDDEMMEEEEQDDEDVDGEE
;
A
#
# COMPACT_ATOMS: atom_id res chain seq x y z
N MET A 1 12.42 -95.53 7.13
CA MET A 1 11.75 -94.35 7.72
C MET A 1 12.59 -93.87 8.89
N SER A 2 12.64 -92.54 9.06
CA SER A 2 13.28 -91.78 10.15
C SER A 2 14.74 -91.37 9.94
N GLN A 3 14.91 -90.23 9.26
CA GLN A 3 16.09 -89.36 9.36
C GLN A 3 16.09 -88.63 10.73
N PRO A 4 17.27 -88.33 11.31
CA PRO A 4 17.39 -87.36 12.39
C PRO A 4 17.64 -85.94 11.85
N THR A 5 16.97 -84.99 12.49
CA THR A 5 17.03 -83.53 12.33
C THR A 5 18.39 -82.92 12.72
N PRO A 6 18.84 -81.84 12.07
CA PRO A 6 20.02 -81.08 12.49
C PRO A 6 19.65 -79.98 13.50
N SER A 7 20.41 -79.88 14.59
CA SER A 7 20.34 -78.81 15.58
C SER A 7 20.99 -77.52 15.07
N THR A 8 20.20 -76.46 14.99
CA THR A 8 20.60 -75.10 14.63
C THR A 8 21.31 -74.39 15.79
N SER A 9 22.56 -73.99 15.59
CA SER A 9 23.26 -73.07 16.49
C SER A 9 22.73 -71.65 16.30
N LYS A 10 22.22 -71.02 17.37
CA LYS A 10 21.83 -69.61 17.37
C LYS A 10 23.07 -68.73 17.26
N ALA A 11 23.20 -68.02 16.15
CA ALA A 11 24.13 -66.90 16.00
C ALA A 11 23.67 -65.74 16.91
N SER A 12 24.59 -65.23 17.72
CA SER A 12 24.36 -64.05 18.54
C SER A 12 24.52 -62.81 17.68
N THR A 13 23.42 -62.10 17.43
CA THR A 13 23.41 -60.82 16.72
C THR A 13 24.07 -59.76 17.60
N PRO A 14 25.09 -59.00 17.12
CA PRO A 14 25.64 -57.92 17.90
C PRO A 14 24.65 -56.75 17.91
N THR A 15 24.25 -56.34 19.11
CA THR A 15 23.46 -55.12 19.34
C THR A 15 24.27 -53.92 18.86
N MET A 16 23.99 -53.44 17.65
CA MET A 16 24.48 -52.14 17.18
C MET A 16 23.86 -51.05 18.06
N VAL A 17 24.64 -50.55 19.01
CA VAL A 17 24.35 -49.30 19.71
C VAL A 17 24.25 -48.21 18.65
N ALA A 18 23.06 -47.60 18.52
CA ALA A 18 22.86 -46.45 17.65
C ALA A 18 23.90 -45.37 18.01
N PRO A 19 24.60 -44.77 17.04
CA PRO A 19 25.61 -43.76 17.34
C PRO A 19 24.94 -42.62 18.10
N THR A 20 25.36 -42.42 19.35
CA THR A 20 24.97 -41.27 20.18
C THR A 20 25.26 -40.00 19.41
N ASN A 21 24.22 -39.19 19.16
CA ASN A 21 24.31 -37.95 18.40
C ASN A 21 25.44 -37.08 18.99
N PRO A 22 26.56 -36.84 18.27
CA PRO A 22 27.73 -36.16 18.81
C PRO A 22 27.45 -34.70 19.23
N GLN A 23 26.31 -34.14 18.83
CA GLN A 23 25.85 -32.84 19.30
C GLN A 23 25.33 -32.84 20.74
N SER A 24 24.99 -33.99 21.33
CA SER A 24 24.42 -34.08 22.69
C SER A 24 25.38 -33.65 23.81
N SER A 25 26.69 -33.71 23.59
CA SER A 25 27.73 -33.31 24.56
C SER A 25 28.21 -31.87 24.41
N SER A 26 27.67 -31.09 23.47
CA SER A 26 28.09 -29.70 23.26
C SER A 26 27.80 -28.83 24.49
N PRO A 27 28.78 -28.06 24.99
CA PRO A 27 28.57 -27.07 26.05
C PRO A 27 27.48 -26.04 25.69
N PHE A 28 27.28 -25.79 24.39
CA PHE A 28 26.26 -24.86 23.90
C PHE A 28 24.83 -25.31 24.20
N ASN A 29 24.57 -26.61 24.36
CA ASN A 29 23.25 -27.11 24.75
C ASN A 29 22.88 -26.76 26.21
N LYS A 30 23.85 -26.28 27.00
CA LYS A 30 23.65 -25.85 28.39
C LYS A 30 23.45 -24.35 28.52
N VAL A 31 23.54 -23.60 27.43
CA VAL A 31 23.35 -22.15 27.44
C VAL A 31 21.84 -21.87 27.56
N PRO A 32 21.39 -21.09 28.57
CA PRO A 32 19.99 -20.70 28.68
C PRO A 32 19.51 -19.94 27.44
N LEU A 33 18.23 -20.09 27.09
CA LEU A 33 17.64 -19.44 25.92
C LEU A 33 17.79 -17.92 25.99
N GLU A 34 17.62 -17.33 27.16
CA GLU A 34 17.73 -15.89 27.40
C GLU A 34 19.12 -15.36 27.03
N VAL A 35 20.17 -16.13 27.33
CA VAL A 35 21.55 -15.78 26.97
C VAL A 35 21.75 -15.88 25.46
N LEU A 36 21.23 -16.93 24.83
CA LEU A 36 21.27 -17.07 23.36
C LEU A 36 20.52 -15.93 22.67
N LEU A 37 19.37 -15.53 23.19
CA LEU A 37 18.59 -14.40 22.68
C LEU A 37 19.36 -13.08 22.82
N ARG A 38 20.00 -12.84 23.97
CA ARG A 38 20.82 -11.65 24.18
C ARG A 38 22.02 -11.60 23.22
N ILE A 39 22.72 -12.71 23.02
CA ILE A 39 23.77 -12.80 22.01
C ILE A 39 23.19 -12.50 20.63
N SER A 40 22.09 -13.17 20.27
CA SER A 40 21.46 -13.03 18.96
C SER A 40 21.05 -11.59 18.64
N SER A 41 20.60 -10.81 19.64
CA SER A 41 20.19 -9.41 19.46
C SER A 41 21.33 -8.46 19.06
N LEU A 42 22.59 -8.86 19.30
CA LEU A 42 23.78 -8.06 18.99
C LEU A 42 24.40 -8.41 17.63
N LEU A 43 23.87 -9.45 16.95
CA LEU A 43 24.41 -9.93 15.68
C LEU A 43 23.69 -9.31 14.49
N ILE A 44 24.42 -8.96 13.45
CA ILE A 44 23.81 -8.62 12.15
C ILE A 44 23.20 -9.88 11.52
N THR A 45 22.35 -9.73 10.49
CA THR A 45 21.65 -10.87 9.85
C THR A 45 22.57 -12.00 9.43
N THR A 46 23.70 -11.68 8.80
CA THR A 46 24.64 -12.68 8.28
C THR A 46 25.29 -13.47 9.42
N GLU A 47 25.64 -12.80 10.52
CA GLU A 47 26.20 -13.42 11.72
C GLU A 47 25.17 -14.26 12.46
N LEU A 48 23.92 -13.80 12.57
CA LEU A 48 22.85 -14.59 13.16
C LEU A 48 22.59 -15.87 12.35
N ASN A 49 22.56 -15.75 11.03
CA ASN A 49 22.41 -16.90 10.13
C ASN A 49 23.56 -17.89 10.34
N ALA A 50 24.81 -17.41 10.42
CA ALA A 50 25.96 -18.25 10.71
C ALA A 50 25.85 -18.94 12.08
N LEU A 51 25.45 -18.21 13.13
CA LEU A 51 25.22 -18.75 14.48
C LEU A 51 24.20 -19.89 14.46
N ARG A 52 23.06 -19.69 13.79
CA ARG A 52 22.01 -20.71 13.67
C ARG A 52 22.49 -21.98 12.96
N LEU A 53 23.42 -21.85 12.02
CA LEU A 53 23.98 -22.98 11.27
C LEU A 53 25.05 -23.76 12.04
N THR A 54 25.50 -23.29 13.21
CA THR A 54 26.55 -23.97 14.00
C THR A 54 26.12 -25.32 14.57
N CYS A 55 24.90 -25.45 15.11
CA CYS A 55 24.36 -26.71 15.60
C CYS A 55 22.82 -26.76 15.62
N ARG A 56 22.23 -27.97 15.61
CA ARG A 56 20.76 -28.13 15.56
C ARG A 56 20.06 -27.61 16.81
N SER A 57 20.71 -27.68 17.99
CA SER A 57 20.12 -27.19 19.23
C SER A 57 19.97 -25.67 19.24
N ILE A 58 20.99 -24.93 18.78
CA ILE A 58 20.91 -23.47 18.63
C ILE A 58 19.87 -23.11 17.57
N GLU A 59 19.88 -23.81 16.43
CA GLU A 59 18.90 -23.60 15.36
C GLU A 59 17.47 -23.70 15.89
N GLN A 60 17.15 -24.77 16.60
CA GLN A 60 15.82 -25.02 17.18
C GLN A 60 15.47 -23.99 18.26
N SER A 61 16.42 -23.65 19.13
CA SER A 61 16.20 -22.71 20.24
C SER A 61 15.90 -21.30 19.73
N LEU A 62 16.59 -20.87 18.67
CA LEU A 62 16.42 -19.54 18.07
C LEU A 62 15.35 -19.49 16.98
N PHE A 63 14.77 -20.63 16.60
CA PHE A 63 13.90 -20.73 15.43
C PHE A 63 12.75 -19.74 15.48
N ASN A 64 12.00 -19.70 16.59
CA ASN A 64 10.80 -18.86 16.70
C ASN A 64 11.12 -17.36 16.65
N THR A 65 12.13 -16.91 17.37
CA THR A 65 12.57 -15.50 17.34
C THR A 65 13.06 -15.13 15.94
N PHE A 66 13.86 -16.02 15.33
CA PHE A 66 14.33 -15.81 13.98
C PHE A 66 13.20 -15.75 12.96
N THR A 67 12.21 -16.63 13.02
CA THR A 67 11.11 -16.61 12.06
C THR A 67 10.19 -15.41 12.26
N LYS A 68 9.91 -15.01 13.51
CA LYS A 68 9.14 -13.78 13.82
C LYS A 68 9.81 -12.53 13.23
N GLU A 69 11.13 -12.45 13.37
CA GLU A 69 11.86 -11.28 12.90
C GLU A 69 12.07 -11.26 11.38
N TYR A 70 12.38 -12.40 10.77
CA TYR A 70 12.81 -12.44 9.38
C TYR A 70 11.74 -12.95 8.43
N PHE A 71 10.90 -13.89 8.84
CA PHE A 71 10.03 -14.62 7.92
C PHE A 71 8.56 -14.26 8.00
N THR A 72 8.11 -13.49 9.00
CA THR A 72 6.73 -13.01 9.09
C THR A 72 6.34 -12.14 7.89
N LYS A 73 7.23 -11.24 7.49
CA LYS A 73 7.05 -10.34 6.35
C LYS A 73 8.19 -10.49 5.36
N ARG A 74 7.91 -10.73 4.08
CA ARG A 74 8.93 -10.87 3.04
C ARG A 74 8.52 -10.21 1.73
N GLN A 75 9.50 -9.57 1.08
CA GLN A 75 9.36 -8.96 -0.23
C GLN A 75 10.08 -9.80 -1.31
N PHE A 76 9.41 -10.00 -2.44
CA PHE A 76 9.89 -10.81 -3.57
C PHE A 76 9.83 -10.01 -4.86
N MET A 77 10.82 -10.23 -5.72
CA MET A 77 10.84 -9.69 -7.08
C MET A 77 10.11 -10.66 -8.00
N LEU A 78 9.54 -10.16 -9.10
CA LEU A 78 8.92 -11.01 -10.10
C LEU A 78 9.97 -11.63 -11.04
N THR A 79 10.89 -12.42 -10.50
CA THR A 79 11.89 -13.21 -11.24
C THR A 79 11.78 -14.67 -10.85
N GLU A 80 12.24 -15.57 -11.72
CA GLU A 80 12.12 -17.02 -11.47
C GLU A 80 12.84 -17.42 -10.19
N PHE A 81 14.07 -16.94 -10.00
CA PHE A 81 14.84 -17.16 -8.78
C PHE A 81 14.10 -16.71 -7.51
N SER A 82 13.46 -15.55 -7.55
CA SER A 82 12.78 -14.97 -6.38
C SER A 82 11.45 -15.68 -6.07
N LEU A 83 10.67 -15.98 -7.10
CA LEU A 83 9.42 -16.72 -6.94
C LEU A 83 9.65 -18.18 -6.58
N GLN A 84 10.72 -18.81 -7.07
CA GLN A 84 11.07 -20.17 -6.66
C GLN A 84 11.41 -20.21 -5.17
N ALA A 85 12.14 -19.22 -4.65
CA ALA A 85 12.39 -19.12 -3.22
C ALA A 85 11.09 -18.99 -2.41
N LEU A 86 10.10 -18.23 -2.90
CA LEU A 86 8.78 -18.14 -2.28
C LEU A 86 8.04 -19.49 -2.31
N VAL A 87 8.08 -20.22 -3.43
CA VAL A 87 7.53 -21.58 -3.55
C VAL A 87 8.20 -22.53 -2.56
N ASP A 88 9.53 -22.52 -2.48
CA ASP A 88 10.30 -23.37 -1.56
C ASP A 88 9.97 -23.05 -0.10
N ILE A 89 9.85 -21.76 0.26
CA ILE A 89 9.40 -21.32 1.58
C ILE A 89 8.01 -21.86 1.88
N SER A 90 7.07 -21.72 0.94
CA SER A 90 5.68 -22.17 1.06
C SER A 90 5.54 -23.69 1.22
N ASN A 91 6.51 -24.47 0.72
CA ASN A 91 6.55 -25.92 0.84
C ASN A 91 7.37 -26.42 2.05
N SER A 92 7.90 -25.51 2.87
CA SER A 92 8.76 -25.83 4.01
C SER A 92 8.07 -25.65 5.36
N ARG A 93 8.79 -25.89 6.46
CA ARG A 93 8.34 -25.55 7.83
C ARG A 93 8.13 -24.04 8.06
N LEU A 94 8.59 -23.19 7.14
CA LEU A 94 8.41 -21.74 7.20
C LEU A 94 7.06 -21.27 6.64
N SER A 95 6.30 -22.17 6.00
CA SER A 95 4.98 -21.89 5.43
C SER A 95 3.99 -21.31 6.45
N ASP A 96 4.06 -21.78 7.69
CA ASP A 96 3.22 -21.31 8.78
C ASP A 96 3.77 -20.02 9.44
N CYS A 97 4.98 -19.58 9.08
CA CYS A 97 5.60 -18.38 9.65
C CYS A 97 5.37 -17.12 8.80
N LEU A 98 5.21 -17.26 7.48
CA LEU A 98 5.05 -16.15 6.55
C LEU A 98 3.58 -15.76 6.42
N ASP A 99 3.20 -14.62 6.99
CA ASP A 99 1.83 -14.10 6.92
C ASP A 99 1.69 -12.82 6.08
N HIS A 100 2.80 -12.16 5.73
CA HIS A 100 2.82 -10.96 4.89
C HIS A 100 3.77 -11.14 3.70
N VAL A 101 3.20 -11.26 2.49
CA VAL A 101 3.95 -11.36 1.23
C VAL A 101 3.85 -10.07 0.42
N ILE A 102 4.98 -9.49 0.05
CA ILE A 102 5.05 -8.28 -0.78
C ILE A 102 5.66 -8.62 -2.13
N ILE A 103 5.06 -8.15 -3.22
CA ILE A 103 5.66 -8.21 -4.56
C ILE A 103 6.25 -6.83 -4.90
N GLY A 104 7.57 -6.77 -5.04
CA GLY A 104 8.29 -5.56 -5.39
C GLY A 104 8.13 -5.21 -6.87
N LEU A 105 8.00 -3.92 -7.16
CA LEU A 105 7.93 -3.34 -8.50
C LEU A 105 9.32 -3.14 -9.14
N ASN A 106 10.31 -3.96 -8.75
CA ASN A 106 11.59 -4.03 -9.44
C ASN A 106 11.36 -4.45 -10.89
N CYS A 107 11.80 -3.62 -11.84
CA CYS A 107 11.55 -3.82 -13.25
C CYS A 107 12.84 -3.70 -14.07
N PHE A 108 12.90 -4.43 -15.18
CA PHE A 108 13.97 -4.31 -16.16
C PHE A 108 13.60 -3.31 -17.24
N THR A 109 14.35 -2.23 -17.34
CA THR A 109 14.16 -1.17 -18.34
C THR A 109 15.23 -1.22 -19.42
N ARG A 110 15.13 -0.32 -20.39
CA ARG A 110 16.23 -0.04 -21.30
C ARG A 110 17.36 0.66 -20.53
N HIS A 111 18.38 -0.12 -20.19
CA HIS A 111 19.60 0.41 -19.58
C HIS A 111 20.71 0.52 -20.64
N TYR A 112 21.44 1.63 -20.61
CA TYR A 112 22.66 1.84 -21.41
C TYR A 112 23.87 1.58 -20.53
N PHE A 113 24.71 0.62 -20.93
CA PHE A 113 25.95 0.32 -20.23
C PHE A 113 27.11 1.07 -20.90
N PRO A 114 27.99 1.74 -20.11
CA PRO A 114 29.19 2.35 -20.67
C PRO A 114 30.17 1.26 -21.15
N PRO A 115 31.07 1.58 -22.09
CA PRO A 115 32.15 0.68 -22.49
C PRO A 115 32.95 0.17 -21.29
N GLY A 116 33.35 -1.12 -21.29
CA GLY A 116 34.06 -1.75 -20.17
C GLY A 116 33.17 -2.38 -19.09
N LYS A 117 31.84 -2.39 -19.28
CA LYS A 117 30.85 -3.06 -18.41
C LYS A 117 30.14 -4.21 -19.11
N GLU A 118 30.79 -4.86 -20.08
CA GLU A 118 30.19 -5.91 -20.93
C GLU A 118 29.68 -7.12 -20.12
N ALA A 119 30.36 -7.45 -19.02
CA ALA A 119 29.94 -8.54 -18.12
C ALA A 119 28.64 -8.18 -17.38
N CYS A 120 28.56 -6.97 -16.83
CA CYS A 120 27.35 -6.43 -16.19
C CYS A 120 26.19 -6.36 -17.18
N GLU A 121 26.45 -5.86 -18.39
CA GLU A 121 25.46 -5.80 -19.46
C GLU A 121 24.95 -7.20 -19.80
N THR A 122 25.85 -8.15 -20.07
CA THR A 122 25.48 -9.53 -20.43
C THR A 122 24.58 -10.13 -19.34
N ARG A 123 25.00 -10.01 -18.08
CA ARG A 123 24.24 -10.53 -16.93
C ARG A 123 22.87 -9.88 -16.78
N TYR A 124 22.77 -8.56 -17.00
CA TYR A 124 21.51 -7.82 -16.98
C TYR A 124 20.59 -8.27 -18.11
N ARG A 125 21.11 -8.45 -19.33
CA ARG A 125 20.35 -8.91 -20.50
C ARG A 125 19.82 -10.33 -20.33
N GLU A 126 20.61 -11.24 -19.74
CA GLU A 126 20.17 -12.58 -19.38
C GLU A 126 19.02 -12.54 -18.37
N ALA A 127 19.20 -11.82 -17.25
CA ALA A 127 18.16 -11.69 -16.23
C ALA A 127 16.87 -11.03 -16.77
N GLN A 128 17.02 -10.05 -17.68
CA GLN A 128 15.91 -9.40 -18.37
C GLN A 128 15.18 -10.37 -19.30
N ALA A 129 15.91 -11.20 -20.06
CA ALA A 129 15.32 -12.20 -20.94
C ALA A 129 14.54 -13.26 -20.15
N ASP A 130 15.11 -13.76 -19.06
CA ASP A 130 14.46 -14.74 -18.16
C ASP A 130 13.21 -14.15 -17.53
N HIS A 131 13.29 -12.91 -17.04
CA HIS A 131 12.12 -12.17 -16.54
C HIS A 131 11.02 -12.09 -17.59
N PHE A 132 11.33 -11.64 -18.81
CA PHE A 132 10.33 -11.56 -19.87
C PHE A 132 9.73 -12.92 -20.25
N ALA A 133 10.53 -13.98 -20.29
CA ALA A 133 10.03 -15.33 -20.52
C ALA A 133 9.05 -15.76 -19.41
N LEU A 134 9.41 -15.55 -18.14
CA LEU A 134 8.56 -15.84 -16.97
C LEU A 134 7.24 -15.06 -17.01
N VAL A 135 7.31 -13.77 -17.33
CA VAL A 135 6.12 -12.91 -17.27
C VAL A 135 5.21 -13.13 -18.49
N ASN A 136 5.77 -13.28 -19.69
CA ASN A 136 4.98 -13.40 -20.92
C ASN A 136 4.39 -14.80 -21.11
N SER A 137 4.99 -15.84 -20.52
CA SER A 137 4.42 -17.19 -20.49
C SER A 137 3.29 -17.35 -19.47
N GLY A 138 3.12 -16.41 -18.53
CA GLY A 138 2.21 -16.55 -17.40
C GLY A 138 2.74 -17.41 -16.25
N GLN A 139 3.98 -17.93 -16.33
CA GLN A 139 4.57 -18.81 -15.33
C GLN A 139 4.64 -18.16 -13.94
N HIS A 140 4.92 -16.86 -13.85
CA HIS A 140 4.87 -16.11 -12.59
C HIS A 140 3.52 -16.25 -11.84
N VAL A 141 2.39 -16.27 -12.55
CA VAL A 141 1.07 -16.45 -11.93
C VAL A 141 0.93 -17.87 -11.38
N VAL A 142 1.46 -18.87 -12.07
CA VAL A 142 1.45 -20.28 -11.63
C VAL A 142 2.27 -20.44 -10.35
N MET A 143 3.47 -19.88 -10.31
CA MET A 143 4.34 -19.92 -9.13
C MET A 143 3.72 -19.19 -7.93
N LEU A 144 3.17 -17.99 -8.15
CA LEU A 144 2.44 -17.27 -7.10
C LEU A 144 1.21 -18.04 -6.62
N THR A 145 0.48 -18.69 -7.53
CA THR A 145 -0.69 -19.52 -7.19
C THR A 145 -0.29 -20.70 -6.31
N GLU A 146 0.81 -21.39 -6.64
CA GLU A 146 1.34 -22.49 -5.85
C GLU A 146 1.73 -22.01 -4.44
N ALA A 147 2.50 -20.92 -4.37
CA ALA A 147 2.92 -20.36 -3.09
C ALA A 147 1.73 -19.96 -2.21
N PHE A 148 0.81 -19.15 -2.74
CA PHE A 148 -0.36 -18.68 -1.97
C PHE A 148 -1.29 -19.80 -1.52
N ARG A 149 -1.31 -20.94 -2.23
CA ARG A 149 -2.09 -22.12 -1.81
C ARG A 149 -1.49 -22.78 -0.56
N ASN A 150 -0.18 -22.74 -0.41
CA ASN A 150 0.54 -23.45 0.65
C ASN A 150 0.82 -22.57 1.90
N LEU A 151 0.74 -21.24 1.78
CA LEU A 151 0.88 -20.30 2.90
C LEU A 151 -0.38 -20.26 3.77
N LYS A 152 -0.43 -21.11 4.79
CA LYS A 152 -1.63 -21.30 5.63
C LYS A 152 -2.02 -20.07 6.45
N ASN A 153 -1.04 -19.25 6.82
CA ASN A 153 -1.22 -18.08 7.66
C ASN A 153 -1.16 -16.78 6.87
N LEU A 154 -1.28 -16.80 5.53
CA LEU A 154 -1.25 -15.59 4.71
C LEU A 154 -2.38 -14.62 5.11
N LYS A 155 -2.02 -13.52 5.77
CA LYS A 155 -2.92 -12.46 6.22
C LYS A 155 -2.89 -11.26 5.28
N THR A 156 -1.70 -10.89 4.81
CA THR A 156 -1.49 -9.66 4.03
C THR A 156 -0.75 -9.96 2.75
N VAL A 157 -1.24 -9.39 1.65
CA VAL A 157 -0.51 -9.37 0.37
C VAL A 157 -0.33 -7.94 -0.07
N GLY A 158 0.90 -7.56 -0.37
CA GLY A 158 1.23 -6.20 -0.73
C GLY A 158 2.01 -6.06 -2.03
N ILE A 159 2.09 -4.82 -2.51
CA ILE A 159 2.91 -4.37 -3.63
C ILE A 159 3.67 -3.13 -3.18
N ARG A 160 4.96 -3.04 -3.50
CA ARG A 160 5.83 -1.90 -3.14
C ARG A 160 6.79 -1.53 -4.27
N ASP A 161 7.11 -0.26 -4.40
CA ASP A 161 8.14 0.26 -5.32
C ASP A 161 9.39 0.79 -4.63
N TYR A 162 9.64 0.33 -3.40
CA TYR A 162 10.80 0.72 -2.60
C TYR A 162 11.30 -0.42 -1.72
N ASN A 163 12.50 -0.25 -1.17
CA ASN A 163 13.04 -1.12 -0.12
C ASN A 163 12.79 -0.47 1.25
N SER A 164 12.32 -1.25 2.23
CA SER A 164 12.05 -0.71 3.59
C SER A 164 13.35 -0.46 4.36
N LYS A 165 13.36 0.56 5.23
CA LYS A 165 14.46 0.86 6.16
C LYS A 165 14.39 0.08 7.48
N ALA A 166 13.44 -0.84 7.65
CA ALA A 166 13.22 -1.60 8.88
C ALA A 166 14.45 -2.42 9.37
N ARG A 167 15.45 -2.68 8.50
CA ARG A 167 16.69 -3.35 8.88
C ARG A 167 17.78 -2.41 9.40
N SER A 168 17.58 -1.10 9.35
CA SER A 168 18.60 -0.10 9.68
C SER A 168 19.15 -0.23 11.10
N LEU A 169 18.28 -0.56 12.07
CA LEU A 169 18.67 -0.74 13.47
C LEU A 169 19.58 -1.95 13.70
N ARG A 170 19.42 -3.01 12.89
CA ARG A 170 20.14 -4.27 13.10
C ARG A 170 21.32 -4.49 12.16
N ASP A 171 21.15 -4.16 10.88
CA ASP A 171 22.15 -4.38 9.85
C ASP A 171 22.93 -3.09 9.51
N GLY A 172 22.64 -1.99 10.20
CA GLY A 172 23.28 -0.67 10.04
C GLY A 172 22.44 0.29 9.20
N PHE A 173 22.68 1.60 9.35
CA PHE A 173 21.83 2.67 8.81
C PHE A 173 21.59 2.64 7.29
N THR A 174 22.47 2.00 6.52
CA THR A 174 22.35 1.87 5.06
C THR A 174 21.66 0.58 4.63
N ALA A 175 21.36 -0.34 5.56
CA ALA A 175 20.73 -1.59 5.26
C ALA A 175 19.24 -1.40 4.94
N THR A 176 18.81 -2.03 3.86
CA THR A 176 17.41 -2.00 3.42
C THR A 176 16.87 -3.40 3.25
N TRP A 177 15.57 -3.55 3.46
CA TRP A 177 14.85 -4.77 3.19
C TRP A 177 14.37 -4.76 1.74
N ALA A 178 15.20 -5.33 0.88
CA ALA A 178 14.93 -5.42 -0.54
C ALA A 178 14.21 -6.70 -0.93
N SER A 179 13.62 -6.68 -2.13
CA SER A 179 13.07 -7.87 -2.77
C SER A 179 14.11 -8.98 -2.87
N TYR A 180 13.73 -10.21 -2.53
CA TYR A 180 14.63 -11.36 -2.62
C TYR A 180 15.20 -11.49 -4.04
N GLY A 181 16.53 -11.61 -4.16
CA GLY A 181 17.24 -11.67 -5.45
C GLY A 181 17.60 -10.31 -6.05
N ALA A 182 16.91 -9.21 -5.70
CA ALA A 182 17.19 -7.89 -6.25
C ALA A 182 18.57 -7.38 -5.86
N THR A 183 18.99 -7.54 -4.60
CA THR A 183 20.33 -7.12 -4.13
C THR A 183 21.46 -7.89 -4.77
N THR A 184 21.23 -9.17 -5.10
CA THR A 184 22.24 -9.99 -5.79
C THR A 184 22.39 -9.49 -7.22
N LEU A 185 21.26 -9.29 -7.91
CA LEU A 185 21.26 -8.79 -9.27
C LEU A 185 21.84 -7.37 -9.37
N GLU A 186 21.52 -6.47 -8.44
CA GLU A 186 22.09 -5.14 -8.37
C GLU A 186 23.61 -5.17 -8.14
N LYS A 187 24.12 -6.08 -7.30
CA LYS A 187 25.57 -6.27 -7.13
C LYS A 187 26.26 -6.81 -8.39
N GLU A 188 25.59 -7.69 -9.12
CA GLU A 188 26.13 -8.31 -10.35
C GLU A 188 26.07 -7.38 -11.56
N THR A 189 25.09 -6.48 -11.61
CA THR A 189 24.81 -5.63 -12.79
C THR A 189 25.08 -4.15 -12.56
N GLU A 190 25.21 -3.71 -11.31
CA GLU A 190 25.29 -2.31 -10.88
C GLU A 190 24.06 -1.47 -11.27
N VAL A 191 22.93 -2.11 -11.61
CA VAL A 191 21.70 -1.43 -12.02
C VAL A 191 20.67 -1.40 -10.88
N ASN A 192 20.17 -0.19 -10.58
CA ASN A 192 19.04 -0.01 -9.69
C ASN A 192 17.71 -0.22 -10.44
N LEU A 193 16.96 -1.23 -10.03
CA LEU A 193 15.73 -1.70 -10.70
C LEU A 193 14.46 -0.91 -10.35
N PHE A 194 14.54 0.13 -9.54
CA PHE A 194 13.42 1.04 -9.24
C PHE A 194 13.46 2.35 -10.05
N ARG A 195 14.57 2.64 -10.74
CA ARG A 195 14.66 3.80 -11.63
C ARG A 195 14.06 3.47 -12.99
N VAL A 196 12.75 3.69 -13.12
CA VAL A 196 11.94 3.29 -14.27
C VAL A 196 11.17 4.49 -14.84
N PRO A 197 11.11 4.68 -16.17
CA PRO A 197 10.23 5.68 -16.78
C PRO A 197 8.77 5.51 -16.35
N ILE A 198 8.04 6.61 -16.15
CA ILE A 198 6.67 6.61 -15.60
C ILE A 198 5.71 5.68 -16.36
N ASP A 199 5.76 5.69 -17.70
CA ASP A 199 4.88 4.87 -18.53
C ASP A 199 5.18 3.37 -18.39
N GLU A 200 6.47 3.02 -18.30
CA GLU A 200 6.90 1.63 -18.13
C GLU A 200 6.52 1.10 -16.74
N ILE A 201 6.68 1.91 -15.69
CA ILE A 201 6.33 1.49 -14.32
C ILE A 201 4.81 1.38 -14.14
N GLN A 202 3.99 2.22 -14.79
CA GLN A 202 2.54 2.09 -14.71
C GLN A 202 2.07 0.79 -15.37
N ALA A 203 2.54 0.48 -16.59
CA ALA A 203 2.21 -0.76 -17.28
C ALA A 203 2.65 -2.00 -16.47
N TYR A 204 3.84 -1.94 -15.86
CA TYR A 204 4.34 -3.00 -15.01
C TYR A 204 3.53 -3.14 -13.71
N THR A 205 3.15 -2.03 -13.08
CA THR A 205 2.29 -2.02 -11.88
C THR A 205 0.95 -2.67 -12.16
N ASN A 206 0.32 -2.35 -13.29
CA ASN A 206 -0.92 -3.00 -13.73
C ASN A 206 -0.76 -4.52 -13.85
N LYS A 207 0.36 -4.95 -14.47
CA LYS A 207 0.66 -6.36 -14.65
C LYS A 207 0.83 -7.08 -13.32
N VAL A 208 1.62 -6.53 -12.40
CA VAL A 208 1.84 -7.10 -11.06
C VAL A 208 0.53 -7.17 -10.28
N PHE A 209 -0.27 -6.10 -10.30
CA PHE A 209 -1.58 -6.06 -9.64
C PHE A 209 -2.51 -7.17 -10.16
N ILE A 210 -2.64 -7.29 -11.48
CA ILE A 210 -3.46 -8.33 -12.11
C ILE A 210 -2.95 -9.73 -11.76
N SER A 211 -1.63 -9.95 -11.82
CA SER A 211 -1.01 -11.24 -11.53
C SER A 211 -1.22 -11.66 -10.07
N VAL A 212 -1.11 -10.73 -9.11
CA VAL A 212 -1.36 -10.99 -7.69
C VAL A 212 -2.80 -11.43 -7.46
N PHE A 213 -3.80 -10.66 -7.91
CA PHE A 213 -5.21 -11.02 -7.68
C PHE A 213 -5.62 -12.28 -8.46
N THR A 214 -5.07 -12.49 -9.65
CA THR A 214 -5.29 -13.73 -10.42
C THR A 214 -4.74 -14.93 -9.67
N ALA A 215 -3.53 -14.83 -9.11
CA ALA A 215 -2.90 -15.90 -8.34
C ALA A 215 -3.68 -16.18 -7.04
N LEU A 216 -4.10 -15.15 -6.30
CA LEU A 216 -4.94 -15.31 -5.11
C LEU A 216 -6.26 -16.02 -5.42
N GLY A 217 -6.94 -15.60 -6.50
CA GLY A 217 -8.16 -16.22 -6.96
C GLY A 217 -7.96 -17.69 -7.35
N ASN A 218 -6.89 -18.01 -8.07
CA ASN A 218 -6.55 -19.38 -8.47
C ASN A 218 -6.10 -20.28 -7.30
N ALA A 219 -5.46 -19.69 -6.30
CA ALA A 219 -5.02 -20.40 -5.09
C ALA A 219 -6.19 -20.72 -4.16
N GLY A 220 -7.29 -19.96 -4.26
CA GLY A 220 -8.34 -19.98 -3.24
C GLY A 220 -7.93 -19.27 -1.95
N ALA A 221 -6.83 -18.52 -1.97
CA ALA A 221 -6.32 -17.78 -0.82
C ALA A 221 -7.26 -16.61 -0.47
N ARG A 222 -7.37 -16.30 0.83
CA ARG A 222 -8.25 -15.25 1.37
C ARG A 222 -7.49 -14.41 2.39
N PRO A 223 -6.47 -13.63 1.96
CA PRO A 223 -5.83 -12.68 2.86
C PRO A 223 -6.88 -11.69 3.38
N LYS A 224 -6.68 -11.20 4.59
CA LYS A 224 -7.52 -10.18 5.22
C LYS A 224 -7.15 -8.78 4.79
N ALA A 225 -5.90 -8.57 4.38
CA ALA A 225 -5.39 -7.25 4.04
C ALA A 225 -4.72 -7.24 2.67
N PHE A 226 -4.92 -6.15 1.93
CA PHE A 226 -4.17 -5.82 0.75
C PHE A 226 -3.56 -4.42 0.87
N GLU A 227 -2.28 -4.29 0.50
CA GLU A 227 -1.53 -3.05 0.61
C GLU A 227 -0.74 -2.75 -0.67
N LEU A 228 -1.05 -1.65 -1.35
CA LEU A 228 -0.16 -1.08 -2.35
C LEU A 228 0.40 0.22 -1.79
N LEU A 229 1.65 0.16 -1.32
CA LEU A 229 2.37 1.28 -0.74
C LEU A 229 3.42 1.79 -1.72
N ARG A 230 3.50 3.11 -1.86
CA ARG A 230 4.31 3.77 -2.89
C ARG A 230 5.21 4.84 -2.26
N LYS A 231 6.51 4.81 -2.62
CA LYS A 231 7.45 5.94 -2.47
C LYS A 231 7.97 6.45 -3.81
N GLY A 232 7.93 5.62 -4.85
CA GLY A 232 8.27 5.99 -6.22
C GLY A 232 7.05 6.33 -7.07
N GLN A 233 7.05 5.83 -8.31
CA GLN A 233 6.04 6.15 -9.33
C GLN A 233 5.08 4.98 -9.63
N GLY A 234 5.14 3.89 -8.86
CA GLY A 234 4.30 2.71 -9.07
C GLY A 234 2.83 2.94 -8.71
N VAL A 235 1.99 3.26 -9.70
CA VAL A 235 0.55 3.52 -9.52
C VAL A 235 -0.27 2.70 -10.52
N PRO A 236 -1.29 1.94 -10.07
CA PRO A 236 -2.17 1.23 -11.00
C PRO A 236 -3.09 2.21 -11.76
N SER A 237 -3.30 1.96 -13.05
CA SER A 237 -4.38 2.60 -13.81
C SER A 237 -5.71 1.85 -13.62
N ASP A 238 -6.82 2.41 -14.14
CA ASP A 238 -8.13 1.75 -14.09
C ASP A 238 -8.10 0.32 -14.67
N ASP A 239 -7.26 0.07 -15.69
CA ASP A 239 -7.16 -1.23 -16.33
C ASP A 239 -6.59 -2.32 -15.42
N ALA A 240 -5.83 -1.98 -14.38
CA ALA A 240 -5.37 -2.93 -13.36
C ALA A 240 -6.54 -3.60 -12.63
N PHE A 241 -7.68 -2.90 -12.53
CA PHE A 241 -8.88 -3.36 -11.84
C PHE A 241 -9.82 -4.17 -12.75
N ASN A 242 -9.40 -4.49 -13.99
CA ASN A 242 -10.17 -5.31 -14.93
C ASN A 242 -10.11 -6.81 -14.59
N LEU A 243 -10.51 -7.17 -13.37
CA LEU A 243 -10.46 -8.54 -12.83
C LEU A 243 -11.80 -9.29 -12.95
N PHE A 244 -12.79 -8.67 -13.59
CA PHE A 244 -14.17 -9.16 -13.64
C PHE A 244 -14.55 -9.80 -14.98
N THR A 245 -13.57 -10.37 -15.68
CA THR A 245 -13.84 -11.20 -16.86
C THR A 245 -14.63 -12.45 -16.48
N LYS A 246 -15.28 -13.10 -17.46
CA LYS A 246 -16.06 -14.34 -17.22
C LYS A 246 -15.23 -15.42 -16.49
N TYR A 247 -13.92 -15.46 -16.75
CA TYR A 247 -13.01 -16.43 -16.16
C TYR A 247 -12.55 -16.03 -14.74
N LEU A 248 -12.17 -14.76 -14.53
CA LEU A 248 -11.57 -14.31 -13.27
C LEU A 248 -12.60 -13.95 -12.20
N LYS A 249 -13.76 -13.41 -12.59
CA LYS A 249 -14.78 -12.94 -11.64
C LYS A 249 -15.14 -13.97 -10.55
N PRO A 250 -15.44 -15.26 -10.87
CA PRO A 250 -15.81 -16.24 -9.86
C PRO A 250 -14.69 -16.56 -8.86
N LYS A 251 -13.42 -16.28 -9.24
CA LYS A 251 -12.24 -16.58 -8.43
C LYS A 251 -11.79 -15.40 -7.59
N VAL A 252 -11.85 -14.19 -8.16
CA VAL A 252 -11.38 -12.95 -7.52
C VAL A 252 -12.44 -12.35 -6.60
N ALA A 253 -13.73 -12.40 -6.95
CA ALA A 253 -14.78 -11.79 -6.12
C ALA A 253 -14.76 -12.28 -4.66
N PRO A 254 -14.62 -13.60 -4.38
CA PRO A 254 -14.51 -14.07 -3.00
C PRO A 254 -13.24 -13.61 -2.26
N VAL A 255 -12.15 -13.28 -2.98
CA VAL A 255 -10.94 -12.68 -2.39
C VAL A 255 -11.28 -11.28 -1.89
N LEU A 256 -11.90 -10.47 -2.75
CA LEU A 256 -12.27 -9.08 -2.44
C LEU A 256 -13.32 -9.00 -1.34
N GLU A 257 -14.31 -9.89 -1.37
CA GLU A 257 -15.33 -9.99 -0.31
C GLU A 257 -14.72 -10.31 1.05
N GLY A 258 -13.61 -11.05 1.09
CA GLY A 258 -12.91 -11.43 2.32
C GLY A 258 -11.99 -10.35 2.90
N LEU A 259 -11.68 -9.28 2.15
CA LEU A 259 -10.79 -8.23 2.62
C LEU A 259 -11.43 -7.40 3.74
N GLU A 260 -10.67 -7.23 4.81
CA GLU A 260 -10.96 -6.35 5.95
C GLU A 260 -10.14 -5.04 5.85
N THR A 261 -8.97 -5.06 5.21
CA THR A 261 -8.11 -3.87 5.02
C THR A 261 -7.73 -3.70 3.56
N PHE A 262 -7.91 -2.48 3.04
CA PHE A 262 -7.49 -2.10 1.69
C PHE A 262 -6.76 -0.77 1.76
N MET A 263 -5.45 -0.82 1.48
CA MET A 263 -4.60 0.35 1.35
C MET A 263 -4.08 0.42 -0.07
N CYS A 264 -4.31 1.53 -0.77
CA CYS A 264 -3.88 1.65 -2.16
C CYS A 264 -3.59 3.09 -2.55
N VAL A 265 -2.51 3.29 -3.29
CA VAL A 265 -2.37 4.48 -4.12
C VAL A 265 -3.28 4.36 -5.35
N VAL A 266 -3.98 5.43 -5.71
CA VAL A 266 -4.93 5.43 -6.82
C VAL A 266 -4.65 6.54 -7.82
N ASN A 267 -4.95 6.27 -9.09
CA ASN A 267 -5.02 7.26 -10.15
C ASN A 267 -6.44 7.28 -10.71
N VAL A 268 -7.18 8.34 -10.39
CA VAL A 268 -8.56 8.58 -10.87
C VAL A 268 -8.63 9.78 -11.80
N ALA A 269 -7.49 10.37 -12.12
CA ALA A 269 -7.36 11.65 -12.81
C ALA A 269 -6.90 11.50 -14.26
N ASN A 270 -6.07 10.48 -14.53
CA ASN A 270 -5.36 10.31 -15.79
C ASN A 270 -5.43 8.85 -16.29
N GLY A 271 -4.96 8.62 -17.51
CA GLY A 271 -4.83 7.29 -18.10
C GLY A 271 -6.05 6.88 -18.95
N PRO A 272 -6.25 5.57 -19.19
CA PRO A 272 -7.39 5.09 -19.96
C PRO A 272 -8.71 5.48 -19.26
N PHE A 273 -9.71 5.85 -20.05
CA PHE A 273 -11.05 6.19 -19.54
C PHE A 273 -12.12 5.35 -20.22
N ARG A 274 -13.26 5.22 -19.54
CA ARG A 274 -14.49 4.63 -20.09
C ARG A 274 -15.56 5.69 -20.17
N THR A 275 -16.27 5.72 -21.29
CA THR A 275 -17.44 6.61 -21.45
C THR A 275 -18.68 5.90 -20.91
N THR A 276 -19.38 6.54 -19.99
CA THR A 276 -20.61 6.01 -19.38
C THR A 276 -21.87 6.67 -19.95
N ALA A 277 -22.99 5.98 -19.83
CA ALA A 277 -24.31 6.52 -20.14
C ALA A 277 -24.63 7.71 -19.22
N PRO A 278 -25.39 8.72 -19.70
CA PRO A 278 -25.80 9.85 -18.87
C PRO A 278 -26.68 9.40 -17.70
N ILE A 279 -26.56 10.09 -16.56
CA ILE A 279 -27.39 9.83 -15.38
C ILE A 279 -28.60 10.77 -15.46
N ALA A 280 -29.80 10.19 -15.49
CA ALA A 280 -31.04 10.97 -15.47
C ALA A 280 -31.12 11.80 -14.17
N GLY A 281 -31.24 13.12 -14.30
CA GLY A 281 -31.33 14.04 -13.16
C GLY A 281 -29.99 14.41 -12.50
N ALA A 282 -28.84 14.04 -13.09
CA ALA A 282 -27.56 14.58 -12.64
C ALA A 282 -27.38 16.03 -13.10
N ASP A 283 -26.95 16.89 -12.18
CA ASP A 283 -26.71 18.33 -12.42
C ASP A 283 -25.62 18.58 -13.48
N ASP A 284 -24.73 17.60 -13.70
CA ASP A 284 -23.65 17.66 -14.67
C ASP A 284 -23.57 16.38 -15.51
N ASN A 285 -24.15 16.43 -16.71
CA ASN A 285 -24.07 15.39 -17.74
C ASN A 285 -23.07 15.78 -18.87
N THR A 286 -22.07 16.59 -18.56
CA THR A 286 -21.05 17.00 -19.55
C THR A 286 -20.29 15.80 -20.11
N ALA A 287 -19.64 16.00 -21.26
CA ALA A 287 -18.75 14.97 -21.84
C ALA A 287 -17.60 14.60 -20.90
N PHE A 288 -17.13 15.54 -20.08
CA PHE A 288 -16.07 15.32 -19.09
C PHE A 288 -16.56 14.39 -17.97
N SER A 289 -17.71 14.68 -17.37
CA SER A 289 -18.28 13.87 -16.28
C SER A 289 -18.69 12.46 -16.69
N ARG A 290 -18.87 12.21 -18.00
CA ARG A 290 -19.10 10.88 -18.57
C ARG A 290 -17.83 10.06 -18.81
N ARG A 291 -16.64 10.69 -18.91
CA ARG A 291 -15.35 10.01 -19.05
C ARG A 291 -14.83 9.67 -17.65
N ARG A 292 -14.76 8.36 -17.36
CA ARG A 292 -14.43 7.84 -16.04
C ARG A 292 -13.07 7.13 -16.11
N HIS A 293 -12.09 7.66 -15.37
CA HIS A 293 -10.77 7.05 -15.18
C HIS A 293 -10.72 6.12 -13.95
N ASP A 294 -11.85 5.93 -13.30
CA ASP A 294 -12.04 5.22 -12.03
C ASP A 294 -13.14 4.14 -12.13
N TYR A 295 -13.59 3.82 -13.35
CA TYR A 295 -14.76 2.97 -13.56
C TYR A 295 -14.57 1.56 -12.98
N LEU A 296 -13.47 0.90 -13.32
CA LEU A 296 -13.17 -0.45 -12.85
C LEU A 296 -12.73 -0.43 -11.39
N LEU A 297 -12.02 0.61 -10.94
CA LEU A 297 -11.72 0.81 -9.52
C LEU A 297 -13.01 0.88 -8.69
N CYS A 298 -14.02 1.61 -9.15
CA CYS A 298 -15.31 1.70 -8.48
C CYS A 298 -16.01 0.33 -8.38
N LEU A 299 -15.99 -0.45 -9.47
CA LEU A 299 -16.52 -1.82 -9.45
C LEU A 299 -15.73 -2.71 -8.48
N PHE A 300 -14.41 -2.55 -8.45
CA PHE A 300 -13.51 -3.31 -7.59
C PHE A 300 -13.78 -3.08 -6.11
N LEU A 301 -13.90 -1.81 -5.70
CA LEU A 301 -14.32 -1.43 -4.35
C LEU A 301 -15.72 -1.96 -4.00
N GLY A 302 -16.60 -2.11 -4.99
CA GLY A 302 -17.95 -2.64 -4.81
C GLY A 302 -18.03 -4.09 -4.32
N TYR A 303 -16.97 -4.89 -4.45
CA TYR A 303 -16.94 -6.26 -3.91
C TYR A 303 -16.47 -6.35 -2.45
N MET A 304 -15.91 -5.28 -1.88
CA MET A 304 -15.30 -5.30 -0.54
C MET A 304 -16.33 -5.08 0.58
N SER A 305 -17.25 -6.02 0.75
CA SER A 305 -18.36 -5.91 1.70
C SER A 305 -17.94 -5.99 3.18
N ASN A 306 -16.79 -6.59 3.48
CA ASN A 306 -16.27 -6.77 4.85
C ASN A 306 -15.19 -5.75 5.24
N LEU A 307 -15.00 -4.71 4.42
CA LEU A 307 -13.95 -3.71 4.63
C LEU A 307 -14.14 -2.94 5.94
N LYS A 308 -13.09 -2.91 6.76
CA LYS A 308 -12.99 -2.19 8.03
C LYS A 308 -12.01 -1.02 7.96
N HIS A 309 -10.89 -1.19 7.27
CA HIS A 309 -9.90 -0.14 7.07
C HIS A 309 -9.78 0.18 5.58
N LEU A 310 -10.06 1.44 5.22
CA LEU A 310 -9.87 1.98 3.88
C LEU A 310 -8.83 3.11 3.89
N ARG A 311 -7.69 2.89 3.23
CA ARG A 311 -6.67 3.93 2.99
C ARG A 311 -6.50 4.19 1.51
N LEU A 312 -6.72 5.43 1.08
CA LEU A 312 -6.54 5.86 -0.31
C LEU A 312 -5.60 7.05 -0.39
N ASN A 313 -4.49 6.87 -1.11
CA ASN A 313 -3.56 7.95 -1.44
C ASN A 313 -3.69 8.30 -2.93
N PHE A 314 -3.83 9.57 -3.31
CA PHE A 314 -3.98 9.92 -4.72
C PHE A 314 -2.64 10.32 -5.34
N SER A 315 -2.41 9.85 -6.57
CA SER A 315 -1.12 10.02 -7.26
C SER A 315 -0.87 11.43 -7.80
N HIS A 316 -1.92 12.23 -8.02
CA HIS A 316 -1.86 13.53 -8.70
C HIS A 316 -2.74 14.61 -8.03
N PRO A 317 -2.49 15.02 -6.77
CA PRO A 317 -3.16 16.18 -6.18
C PRO A 317 -2.65 17.46 -6.86
N GLY A 318 -3.29 17.89 -7.94
CA GLY A 318 -2.97 19.15 -8.62
C GLY A 318 -3.42 19.20 -10.08
N ASN A 319 -3.21 18.12 -10.82
CA ASN A 319 -3.62 17.99 -12.22
C ASN A 319 -4.89 17.12 -12.30
N ASN A 320 -6.04 17.72 -12.63
CA ASN A 320 -7.40 17.13 -12.66
C ASN A 320 -8.10 16.93 -11.29
N SER A 321 -8.12 17.99 -10.48
CA SER A 321 -8.89 18.06 -9.22
C SER A 321 -10.39 17.74 -9.38
N ASP A 322 -10.99 17.96 -10.55
CA ASP A 322 -12.39 17.60 -10.79
C ASP A 322 -12.65 16.09 -10.80
N ALA A 323 -11.74 15.30 -11.37
CA ALA A 323 -11.91 13.85 -11.42
C ALA A 323 -11.76 13.22 -10.03
N VAL A 324 -10.81 13.72 -9.23
CA VAL A 324 -10.64 13.32 -7.82
C VAL A 324 -11.87 13.70 -7.00
N ASP A 325 -12.36 14.94 -7.13
CA ASP A 325 -13.55 15.41 -6.43
C ASP A 325 -14.81 14.61 -6.83
N HIS A 326 -14.96 14.24 -8.11
CA HIS A 326 -16.02 13.35 -8.58
C HIS A 326 -15.92 11.95 -7.98
N PHE A 327 -14.72 11.39 -7.86
CA PHE A 327 -14.52 10.09 -7.23
C PHE A 327 -14.85 10.13 -5.72
N ILE A 328 -14.40 11.17 -5.00
CA ILE A 328 -14.75 11.35 -3.58
C ILE A 328 -16.27 11.55 -3.43
N ASN A 329 -16.91 12.30 -4.33
CA ASN A 329 -18.36 12.43 -4.35
C ASN A 329 -19.06 11.09 -4.55
N TRP A 330 -18.59 10.27 -5.49
CA TRP A 330 -19.11 8.91 -5.71
C TRP A 330 -18.94 8.03 -4.46
N LEU A 331 -17.77 8.08 -3.83
CA LEU A 331 -17.50 7.41 -2.56
C LEU A 331 -18.44 7.87 -1.44
N GLY A 332 -18.82 9.16 -1.41
CA GLY A 332 -19.75 9.73 -0.43
C GLY A 332 -21.23 9.53 -0.78
N THR A 333 -21.56 9.08 -1.98
CA THR A 333 -22.96 8.93 -2.43
C THR A 333 -23.63 7.74 -1.72
N PRO A 334 -24.81 7.92 -1.08
CA PRO A 334 -25.53 6.82 -0.44
C PRO A 334 -26.01 5.76 -1.44
N VAL A 335 -26.06 4.50 -1.01
CA VAL A 335 -26.66 3.44 -1.81
C VAL A 335 -28.19 3.64 -1.86
N PRO A 336 -28.84 3.59 -3.04
CA PRO A 336 -30.28 3.73 -3.16
C PRO A 336 -31.03 2.69 -2.30
N LYS A 337 -32.02 3.14 -1.51
CA LYS A 337 -32.86 2.26 -0.65
C LYS A 337 -33.79 1.34 -1.43
N THR A 338 -34.07 1.68 -2.67
CA THR A 338 -34.85 0.89 -3.63
C THR A 338 -33.96 0.60 -4.82
N PRO A 339 -33.89 -0.65 -5.32
CA PRO A 339 -33.25 -0.94 -6.59
C PRO A 339 -34.04 -0.20 -7.65
N SER A 340 -33.56 0.95 -8.09
CA SER A 340 -34.07 1.59 -9.29
C SER A 340 -33.78 0.62 -10.43
N THR A 341 -34.84 0.08 -11.04
CA THR A 341 -34.74 -0.62 -12.32
C THR A 341 -33.85 0.24 -13.22
N PRO A 342 -32.74 -0.28 -13.77
CA PRO A 342 -31.91 0.53 -14.64
C PRO A 342 -32.84 1.08 -15.73
N PRO A 343 -32.85 2.41 -15.96
CA PRO A 343 -33.60 2.93 -17.08
C PRO A 343 -33.13 2.15 -18.30
N VAL A 344 -34.08 1.60 -19.05
CA VAL A 344 -33.81 0.96 -20.34
C VAL A 344 -33.29 2.07 -21.24
N SER A 345 -32.00 2.31 -21.17
CA SER A 345 -31.31 3.31 -21.97
C SER A 345 -30.92 2.59 -23.24
N ASP A 346 -31.46 3.04 -24.37
CA ASP A 346 -31.05 2.62 -25.73
C ASP A 346 -29.57 2.97 -26.05
N SER A 347 -28.80 3.41 -25.05
CA SER A 347 -27.37 3.69 -25.19
C SER A 347 -26.56 2.40 -25.19
N GLN A 348 -25.76 2.19 -26.25
CA GLN A 348 -24.70 1.18 -26.30
C GLN A 348 -23.59 1.38 -25.23
N LEU A 349 -23.66 2.46 -24.44
CA LEU A 349 -22.71 2.80 -23.39
C LEU A 349 -23.06 2.08 -22.08
N PRO A 350 -22.05 1.63 -21.31
CA PRO A 350 -22.27 1.04 -20.00
C PRO A 350 -22.84 2.07 -19.00
N PRO A 351 -23.69 1.66 -18.06
CA PRO A 351 -24.13 2.53 -16.98
C PRO A 351 -22.95 2.88 -16.06
N PRO A 352 -23.02 4.03 -15.36
CA PRO A 352 -22.03 4.39 -14.36
C PRO A 352 -22.03 3.39 -13.19
N PRO A 353 -20.88 3.21 -12.51
CA PRO A 353 -20.76 2.23 -11.44
C PRO A 353 -21.65 2.64 -10.25
N PRO A 354 -22.40 1.70 -9.65
CA PRO A 354 -23.28 2.01 -8.52
C PRO A 354 -22.46 2.47 -7.30
N PRO A 355 -23.02 3.34 -6.44
CA PRO A 355 -22.37 3.71 -5.19
C PRO A 355 -22.16 2.49 -4.28
N VAL A 356 -21.07 2.51 -3.50
CA VAL A 356 -20.71 1.43 -2.55
C VAL A 356 -21.24 1.70 -1.15
N ALA A 357 -21.53 0.68 -0.33
CA ALA A 357 -22.12 0.89 1.00
C ALA A 357 -21.09 1.12 2.12
N PHE A 358 -20.02 0.31 2.15
CA PHE A 358 -19.04 0.27 3.24
C PHE A 358 -19.64 0.19 4.65
N PRO A 359 -20.45 -0.85 4.95
CA PRO A 359 -21.23 -0.94 6.18
C PRO A 359 -20.40 -1.24 7.45
N ARG A 360 -19.10 -1.50 7.30
CA ARG A 360 -18.21 -1.95 8.39
C ARG A 360 -16.94 -1.11 8.52
N VAL A 361 -16.81 -0.01 7.77
CA VAL A 361 -15.59 0.80 7.81
C VAL A 361 -15.48 1.47 9.17
N GLU A 362 -14.44 1.10 9.90
CA GLU A 362 -14.06 1.63 11.21
C GLU A 362 -12.91 2.64 11.09
N GLU A 363 -12.12 2.57 10.01
CA GLU A 363 -10.95 3.42 9.79
C GLU A 363 -10.93 3.94 8.35
N LEU A 364 -10.85 5.26 8.21
CA LEU A 364 -10.76 5.97 6.93
C LEU A 364 -9.50 6.85 6.93
N ASN A 365 -8.57 6.52 6.05
CA ASN A 365 -7.38 7.32 5.79
C ASN A 365 -7.41 7.86 4.35
N LEU A 366 -7.33 9.18 4.21
CA LEU A 366 -7.23 9.85 2.92
C LEU A 366 -5.93 10.64 2.85
N GLY A 367 -5.10 10.31 1.87
CA GLY A 367 -3.81 10.92 1.64
C GLY A 367 -3.70 11.60 0.28
N LEU A 368 -2.91 12.69 0.20
CA LEU A 368 -2.52 13.30 -1.08
C LEU A 368 -3.73 13.67 -1.96
N VAL A 369 -4.77 14.28 -1.39
CA VAL A 369 -6.08 14.45 -2.06
C VAL A 369 -6.49 15.93 -2.14
N ASP A 370 -7.01 16.34 -3.30
CA ASP A 370 -7.64 17.64 -3.50
C ASP A 370 -9.16 17.48 -3.55
N VAL A 371 -9.91 18.15 -2.67
CA VAL A 371 -11.36 17.91 -2.52
C VAL A 371 -12.13 19.13 -2.02
N GLU A 372 -13.39 19.28 -2.44
CA GLU A 372 -14.29 20.26 -1.83
C GLU A 372 -14.73 19.83 -0.42
N PRO A 373 -14.74 20.73 0.59
CA PRO A 373 -15.14 20.39 1.95
C PRO A 373 -16.48 19.64 2.06
N LYS A 374 -17.47 20.03 1.25
CA LYS A 374 -18.80 19.39 1.26
C LYS A 374 -18.75 17.91 0.87
N ARG A 375 -17.87 17.50 -0.05
CA ARG A 375 -17.76 16.11 -0.54
C ARG A 375 -17.10 15.23 0.52
N LEU A 376 -16.06 15.75 1.16
CA LEU A 376 -15.41 15.07 2.28
C LEU A 376 -16.38 14.86 3.45
N ILE A 377 -17.14 15.89 3.84
CA ILE A 377 -18.17 15.78 4.88
C ILE A 377 -19.26 14.78 4.51
N GLN A 378 -19.68 14.72 3.23
CA GLN A 378 -20.63 13.72 2.75
C GLN A 378 -20.09 12.29 2.91
N LEU A 379 -18.82 12.07 2.55
CA LEU A 379 -18.14 10.79 2.73
C LEU A 379 -18.08 10.39 4.21
N VAL A 380 -17.56 11.28 5.07
CA VAL A 380 -17.48 11.00 6.52
C VAL A 380 -18.85 10.72 7.11
N ARG A 381 -19.87 11.51 6.75
CA ARG A 381 -21.25 11.28 7.22
C ARG A 381 -21.77 9.91 6.83
N LYS A 382 -21.49 9.46 5.61
CA LYS A 382 -21.92 8.14 5.10
C LYS A 382 -21.34 6.99 5.95
N VAL A 383 -20.06 7.04 6.31
CA VAL A 383 -19.39 5.98 7.09
C VAL A 383 -19.43 6.22 8.60
N SER A 384 -19.89 7.40 9.05
CA SER A 384 -19.92 7.79 10.46
C SER A 384 -20.54 6.79 11.45
N PRO A 385 -21.56 5.98 11.10
CA PRO A 385 -22.14 5.04 12.07
C PRO A 385 -21.17 3.98 12.61
N THR A 386 -20.11 3.67 11.86
CA THR A 386 -19.09 2.68 12.26
C THR A 386 -17.69 3.26 12.38
N LEU A 387 -17.46 4.47 11.87
CA LEU A 387 -16.15 5.11 11.82
C LEU A 387 -15.65 5.48 13.22
N LYS A 388 -14.47 4.95 13.58
CA LYS A 388 -13.74 5.20 14.83
C LYS A 388 -12.43 5.96 14.62
N LYS A 389 -11.80 5.80 13.47
CA LYS A 389 -10.52 6.46 13.16
C LYS A 389 -10.62 7.25 11.86
N LEU A 390 -10.20 8.51 11.89
CA LEU A 390 -10.16 9.38 10.73
C LEU A 390 -8.77 10.01 10.58
N GLU A 391 -8.11 9.74 9.47
CA GLU A 391 -6.78 10.26 9.17
C GLU A 391 -6.77 11.01 7.84
N LEU A 392 -6.31 12.26 7.88
CA LEU A 392 -6.26 13.15 6.72
C LEU A 392 -4.82 13.64 6.55
N TRP A 393 -4.12 13.14 5.53
CA TRP A 393 -2.70 13.44 5.28
C TRP A 393 -2.50 14.17 3.96
N LYS A 394 -1.77 15.29 3.95
CA LYS A 394 -1.47 16.06 2.73
C LYS A 394 -2.74 16.33 1.91
N LEU A 395 -3.79 16.80 2.58
CA LEU A 395 -5.09 17.07 1.99
C LEU A 395 -5.18 18.55 1.61
N THR A 396 -5.66 18.85 0.40
CA THR A 396 -5.95 20.21 -0.06
C THR A 396 -7.46 20.44 -0.12
N LEU A 397 -7.99 21.36 0.69
CA LEU A 397 -9.39 21.79 0.58
C LEU A 397 -9.53 22.85 -0.50
N TRP A 398 -10.44 22.65 -1.47
CA TRP A 398 -10.68 23.60 -2.57
C TRP A 398 -12.08 24.20 -2.52
N ASN A 399 -12.18 25.50 -2.83
CA ASN A 399 -13.44 26.23 -2.96
C ASN A 399 -13.81 26.53 -4.43
N LYS A 400 -14.37 25.55 -5.17
CA LYS A 400 -14.77 25.75 -6.57
C LYS A 400 -15.84 26.83 -6.77
N ALA A 401 -16.67 27.06 -5.75
CA ALA A 401 -17.75 28.05 -5.85
C ALA A 401 -17.24 29.51 -5.96
N ALA A 402 -15.98 29.77 -5.60
CA ALA A 402 -15.35 31.08 -5.80
C ALA A 402 -14.87 31.28 -7.25
N ASP A 403 -14.69 30.21 -8.03
CA ASP A 403 -14.14 30.29 -9.39
C ASP A 403 -15.18 30.76 -10.42
N THR A 404 -16.47 30.70 -10.06
CA THR A 404 -17.59 31.02 -10.95
C THR A 404 -18.21 32.41 -10.73
N ARG A 405 -17.71 33.21 -9.77
CA ARG A 405 -18.27 34.53 -9.43
C ARG A 405 -17.48 35.70 -10.05
N ASP A 406 -18.18 36.82 -10.25
CA ASP A 406 -17.66 38.07 -10.82
C ASP A 406 -16.44 38.63 -10.08
N THR A 407 -15.60 39.38 -10.79
CA THR A 407 -14.26 39.82 -10.39
C THR A 407 -14.19 40.65 -9.09
N ASP A 408 -15.25 41.38 -8.74
CA ASP A 408 -15.25 42.28 -7.57
C ASP A 408 -15.52 41.58 -6.21
N GLU A 409 -16.19 40.41 -6.18
CA GLU A 409 -16.37 39.62 -4.93
C GLU A 409 -15.14 38.76 -4.61
N ARG A 410 -14.15 38.70 -5.51
CA ARG A 410 -13.00 37.77 -5.41
C ARG A 410 -12.01 38.09 -4.29
N ARG A 411 -11.93 39.36 -3.84
CA ARG A 411 -10.98 39.80 -2.80
C ARG A 411 -11.33 39.34 -1.38
N ASP A 412 -12.55 38.85 -1.11
CA ASP A 412 -12.87 38.32 0.22
C ASP A 412 -12.73 36.79 0.31
N HIS A 413 -12.56 36.10 -0.81
CA HIS A 413 -12.50 34.65 -0.84
C HIS A 413 -11.17 34.06 -0.34
N TYR A 414 -10.06 34.81 -0.40
CA TYR A 414 -8.77 34.38 0.18
C TYR A 414 -8.75 34.41 1.72
N LYS A 415 -9.66 35.17 2.35
CA LYS A 415 -9.78 35.26 3.81
C LYS A 415 -10.51 34.07 4.43
N VAL A 416 -11.06 33.17 3.61
CA VAL A 416 -11.84 32.02 4.11
C VAL A 416 -10.91 30.90 4.53
N ASN A 417 -10.95 30.58 5.82
CA ASN A 417 -10.31 29.37 6.36
C ASN A 417 -11.22 28.15 6.11
N LEU A 418 -10.92 27.38 5.05
CA LEU A 418 -11.72 26.22 4.65
C LEU A 418 -11.61 25.09 5.67
N TRP A 419 -10.42 24.91 6.27
CA TRP A 419 -10.19 23.92 7.31
C TRP A 419 -11.00 24.18 8.56
N ALA A 420 -11.00 25.41 9.07
CA ALA A 420 -11.84 25.78 10.21
C ALA A 420 -13.33 25.54 9.95
N LYS A 421 -13.81 25.75 8.71
CA LYS A 421 -15.20 25.45 8.32
C LYS A 421 -15.45 23.94 8.27
N MET A 422 -14.54 23.18 7.68
CA MET A 422 -14.63 21.72 7.57
C MET A 422 -14.63 21.04 8.95
N LEU A 423 -13.72 21.46 9.84
CA LEU A 423 -13.62 20.94 11.22
C LEU A 423 -14.90 21.19 12.03
N ARG A 424 -15.49 22.39 11.93
CA ARG A 424 -16.81 22.65 12.54
C ARG A 424 -17.88 21.72 11.98
N ALA A 425 -17.92 21.54 10.66
CA ALA A 425 -18.87 20.66 10.01
C ALA A 425 -18.69 19.17 10.39
N LEU A 426 -17.47 18.73 10.75
CA LEU A 426 -17.25 17.41 11.33
C LEU A 426 -17.91 17.27 12.70
N CYS A 427 -17.77 18.30 13.56
CA CYS A 427 -18.47 18.33 14.85
C CYS A 427 -20.00 18.31 14.70
N ASP A 428 -20.55 18.81 13.59
CA ASP A 428 -22.01 18.78 13.36
C ASP A 428 -22.55 17.38 12.98
N ILE A 429 -21.70 16.37 12.75
CA ILE A 429 -22.14 15.01 12.44
C ILE A 429 -22.49 14.28 13.75
N SER A 430 -23.79 14.13 14.03
CA SER A 430 -24.29 13.54 15.28
C SER A 430 -23.93 12.06 15.45
N SER A 431 -23.86 11.29 14.35
CA SER A 431 -23.53 9.86 14.36
C SER A 431 -22.03 9.58 14.42
N LEU A 432 -21.17 10.61 14.32
CA LEU A 432 -19.72 10.44 14.31
C LEU A 432 -19.18 10.34 15.74
N ASN A 433 -18.44 9.27 16.03
CA ASN A 433 -17.77 9.06 17.31
C ASN A 433 -16.38 8.48 17.09
N LEU A 434 -15.36 9.34 17.07
CA LEU A 434 -13.98 8.96 16.80
C LEU A 434 -13.23 8.63 18.09
N ASP A 435 -12.50 7.52 18.07
CA ASP A 435 -11.48 7.17 19.06
C ASP A 435 -10.12 7.78 18.68
N HIS A 436 -9.91 8.04 17.38
CA HIS A 436 -8.69 8.63 16.85
C HIS A 436 -8.99 9.61 15.70
N ILE A 437 -8.30 10.75 15.72
CA ILE A 437 -8.28 11.69 14.61
C ILE A 437 -6.86 12.23 14.38
N MET A 438 -6.42 12.24 13.13
CA MET A 438 -5.15 12.84 12.71
C MET A 438 -5.35 13.73 11.50
N ILE A 439 -4.74 14.91 11.54
CA ILE A 439 -4.64 15.82 10.40
C ILE A 439 -3.19 16.22 10.26
N GLY A 440 -2.61 15.95 9.09
CA GLY A 440 -1.22 16.24 8.81
C GLY A 440 -1.01 16.89 7.45
N SER A 441 -0.10 17.85 7.40
CA SER A 441 0.21 18.68 6.22
C SER A 441 -1.04 19.25 5.52
N PRO A 442 -1.97 19.94 6.22
CA PRO A 442 -3.15 20.50 5.57
C PRO A 442 -2.78 21.63 4.60
N ALA A 443 -3.51 21.73 3.49
CA ALA A 443 -3.41 22.82 2.53
C ALA A 443 -4.81 23.29 2.09
N GLN A 444 -4.92 24.50 1.55
CA GLN A 444 -6.16 24.94 0.93
C GLN A 444 -5.90 25.69 -0.38
N ARG A 445 -6.76 25.48 -1.36
CA ARG A 445 -6.73 26.15 -2.66
C ARG A 445 -7.91 27.11 -2.78
N THR A 446 -7.60 28.35 -3.16
CA THR A 446 -8.59 29.34 -3.59
C THR A 446 -8.28 29.76 -5.03
N PHE A 447 -9.14 30.58 -5.66
CA PHE A 447 -9.17 30.85 -7.12
C PHE A 447 -7.80 31.10 -7.79
N MET A 448 -6.82 31.67 -7.09
CA MET A 448 -5.47 31.93 -7.65
C MET A 448 -4.31 31.46 -6.77
N THR A 449 -4.58 30.86 -5.61
CA THR A 449 -3.53 30.59 -4.63
C THR A 449 -3.67 29.21 -4.01
N ASN A 450 -2.55 28.51 -3.92
CA ASN A 450 -2.39 27.37 -3.04
C ASN A 450 -1.71 27.85 -1.76
N THR A 451 -2.39 27.67 -0.64
CA THR A 451 -1.96 28.17 0.65
C THR A 451 -1.67 27.00 1.59
N LYS A 452 -0.48 27.01 2.18
CA LYS A 452 -0.15 26.11 3.29
C LYS A 452 -0.98 26.48 4.51
N VAL A 453 -1.43 25.45 5.24
CA VAL A 453 -2.22 25.61 6.45
C VAL A 453 -1.42 25.03 7.61
N TRP A 454 -1.41 25.75 8.72
CA TRP A 454 -0.64 25.40 9.90
C TRP A 454 -1.52 25.42 11.14
N PHE A 455 -1.19 24.56 12.10
CA PHE A 455 -1.72 24.63 13.45
C PHE A 455 -0.80 25.52 14.29
N HIS A 456 -1.38 26.50 14.97
CA HIS A 456 -0.64 27.38 15.88
C HIS A 456 -0.84 26.95 17.32
N ASN A 457 0.27 26.74 18.04
CA ASN A 457 0.20 26.53 19.48
C ASN A 457 -0.22 27.83 20.20
N LYS A 458 -0.94 27.68 21.32
CA LYS A 458 -1.46 28.80 22.12
C LYS A 458 -0.36 29.71 22.69
N ASP A 459 0.89 29.25 22.72
CA ASP A 459 2.01 29.93 23.38
C ASP A 459 2.71 31.00 22.51
N GLY A 460 2.26 31.22 21.27
CA GLY A 460 2.67 32.39 20.47
C GLY A 460 4.15 32.48 20.07
N SER A 461 4.95 31.41 20.21
CA SER A 461 6.33 31.38 19.73
C SER A 461 6.41 31.32 18.20
N ALA A 462 7.47 31.91 17.62
CA ALA A 462 7.74 31.90 16.18
C ALA A 462 7.99 30.47 15.62
N ASP A 463 8.35 29.53 16.51
CA ASP A 463 8.51 28.08 16.25
C ASP A 463 7.20 27.28 16.46
N GLY A 464 6.06 27.99 16.57
CA GLY A 464 4.76 27.43 16.98
C GLY A 464 3.89 26.87 15.85
N LYS A 465 4.44 26.71 14.64
CA LYS A 465 3.74 26.12 13.48
C LYS A 465 3.96 24.62 13.47
N VAL A 466 2.88 23.87 13.63
CA VAL A 466 2.89 22.41 13.50
C VAL A 466 2.07 22.05 12.28
N ASP A 467 2.57 21.13 11.45
CA ASP A 467 1.86 20.62 10.28
C ASP A 467 1.03 19.37 10.59
N ARG A 468 1.30 18.67 11.69
CA ARG A 468 0.57 17.49 12.17
C ARG A 468 -0.06 17.71 13.56
N LYS A 469 -1.33 17.36 13.70
CA LYS A 469 -2.03 17.26 14.98
C LYS A 469 -2.79 15.94 15.02
N GLU A 470 -2.70 15.24 16.14
CA GLU A 470 -3.39 13.98 16.36
C GLU A 470 -3.94 13.92 17.77
N TYR A 471 -4.98 13.11 17.94
CA TYR A 471 -5.60 12.85 19.21
C TYR A 471 -6.17 11.43 19.25
N THR A 472 -5.94 10.76 20.38
CA THR A 472 -6.52 9.46 20.69
C THR A 472 -7.24 9.56 22.02
N GLY A 473 -8.54 9.28 22.03
CA GLY A 473 -9.38 9.38 23.21
C GLY A 473 -10.84 9.67 22.90
N ILE A 474 -11.68 9.62 23.93
CA ILE A 474 -13.15 9.74 23.78
C ILE A 474 -13.63 11.16 23.49
N ASP A 475 -12.87 12.19 23.88
CA ASP A 475 -13.26 13.60 23.76
C ASP A 475 -12.71 14.27 22.48
N TRP A 476 -12.85 13.59 21.34
CA TRP A 476 -12.32 14.08 20.06
C TRP A 476 -12.99 15.39 19.63
N ARG A 477 -14.23 15.65 20.06
CA ARG A 477 -14.99 16.87 19.71
C ARG A 477 -14.35 18.11 20.32
N HIS A 478 -13.99 18.05 21.60
CA HIS A 478 -13.28 19.15 22.26
C HIS A 478 -11.93 19.42 21.59
N PHE A 479 -11.18 18.36 21.26
CA PHE A 479 -9.93 18.49 20.51
C PHE A 479 -10.14 19.19 19.15
N VAL A 480 -11.15 18.79 18.37
CA VAL A 480 -11.44 19.42 17.07
C VAL A 480 -11.92 20.87 17.23
N GLU A 481 -12.73 21.18 18.25
CA GLU A 481 -13.13 22.56 18.57
C GLU A 481 -11.93 23.44 18.92
N GLU A 482 -10.95 22.91 19.65
CA GLU A 482 -9.70 23.61 19.90
C GLU A 482 -8.90 23.83 18.60
N LEU A 483 -8.78 22.79 17.76
CA LEU A 483 -8.10 22.87 16.47
C LEU A 483 -8.71 23.94 15.55
N VAL A 484 -10.04 24.14 15.58
CA VAL A 484 -10.71 25.20 14.82
C VAL A 484 -10.15 26.59 15.14
N GLY A 485 -9.71 26.84 16.38
CA GLY A 485 -9.07 28.10 16.78
C GLY A 485 -7.58 28.17 16.46
N GLN A 486 -6.91 27.02 16.31
CA GLN A 486 -5.47 26.91 16.05
C GLN A 486 -5.13 26.90 14.56
N VAL A 487 -6.02 26.39 13.71
CA VAL A 487 -5.78 26.23 12.28
C VAL A 487 -5.81 27.59 11.56
N LYS A 488 -4.74 27.93 10.85
CA LYS A 488 -4.63 29.19 10.08
C LYS A 488 -4.03 28.93 8.70
N ALA A 489 -4.62 29.57 7.70
CA ALA A 489 -4.12 29.60 6.34
C ALA A 489 -3.11 30.75 6.19
N GLU A 490 -1.93 30.49 5.62
CA GLU A 490 -0.95 31.53 5.31
C GLU A 490 -1.40 32.37 4.12
N LEU A 491 -1.76 33.62 4.38
CA LEU A 491 -2.05 34.58 3.32
C LEU A 491 -0.73 34.94 2.62
N PRO A 492 -0.67 34.90 1.28
CA PRO A 492 0.44 35.50 0.56
C PRO A 492 0.56 36.97 0.98
N LEU A 493 1.78 37.42 1.29
CA LEU A 493 2.03 38.84 1.56
C LEU A 493 1.66 39.61 0.30
N GLU A 494 0.76 40.60 0.43
CA GLU A 494 0.48 41.55 -0.63
C GLU A 494 1.76 42.39 -0.82
N THR A 495 2.65 41.98 -1.74
CA THR A 495 3.65 42.90 -2.28
C THR A 495 2.90 43.93 -3.10
N GLU A 496 2.90 45.17 -2.62
CA GLU A 496 2.46 46.32 -3.41
C GLU A 496 3.20 46.29 -4.75
N SER A 497 2.41 46.39 -5.81
CA SER A 497 2.79 46.37 -7.22
C SER A 497 4.07 47.12 -7.55
N ASP A 498 4.94 46.50 -8.34
CA ASP A 498 5.64 47.19 -9.41
C ASP A 498 5.33 46.48 -10.74
N GLU A 499 5.14 47.33 -11.74
CA GLU A 499 4.53 47.08 -13.05
C GLU A 499 5.42 46.20 -13.96
N ASP A 500 4.75 45.46 -14.85
CA ASP A 500 5.25 44.88 -16.10
C ASP A 500 6.53 44.03 -16.06
N GLU A 501 6.40 42.69 -16.05
CA GLU A 501 7.36 41.82 -16.74
C GLU A 501 6.75 40.49 -17.18
N ASP A 502 6.99 40.16 -18.45
CA ASP A 502 6.36 39.11 -19.25
C ASP A 502 6.46 37.69 -18.65
N ASP A 503 5.35 36.95 -18.73
CA ASP A 503 5.20 35.55 -18.34
C ASP A 503 6.13 34.62 -19.16
N VAL A 504 7.29 34.29 -18.59
CA VAL A 504 8.08 33.11 -19.00
C VAL A 504 7.69 31.94 -18.09
N TYR A 505 6.88 31.04 -18.64
CA TYR A 505 6.63 29.72 -18.07
C TYR A 505 7.91 28.89 -18.07
N ASP A 506 8.73 29.00 -17.02
CA ASP A 506 9.76 28.01 -16.73
C ASP A 506 9.17 26.89 -15.87
N SER A 507 8.81 25.80 -16.55
CA SER A 507 8.53 24.51 -15.93
C SER A 507 9.84 23.83 -15.55
N GLU A 508 10.54 24.35 -14.55
CA GLU A 508 11.56 23.59 -13.83
C GLU A 508 10.97 23.17 -12.48
N PHE A 509 10.12 22.15 -12.55
CA PHE A 509 9.88 21.28 -11.40
C PHE A 509 11.18 20.50 -11.19
N ASP A 510 12.08 21.08 -10.42
CA ASP A 510 13.24 20.37 -9.90
C ASP A 510 12.70 19.20 -9.05
N ASP A 511 12.90 17.99 -9.56
CA ASP A 511 12.67 16.73 -8.87
C ASP A 511 13.69 16.61 -7.72
N GLU A 512 13.58 17.49 -6.71
CA GLU A 512 14.24 17.28 -5.43
C GLU A 512 13.60 16.03 -4.81
N MET A 513 14.36 14.95 -4.85
CA MET A 513 14.12 13.70 -4.15
C MET A 513 13.75 14.01 -2.70
N MET A 514 12.44 14.00 -2.40
CA MET A 514 11.96 14.03 -1.03
C MET A 514 12.37 12.72 -0.35
N GLU A 515 13.45 12.78 0.42
CA GLU A 515 13.70 11.84 1.50
C GLU A 515 12.60 12.02 2.55
N GLU A 516 11.45 11.38 2.34
CA GLU A 516 10.41 11.30 3.35
C GLU A 516 10.82 10.30 4.44
N GLU A 517 11.20 10.84 5.60
CA GLU A 517 11.05 10.18 6.89
C GLU A 517 9.55 10.00 7.19
N GLU A 518 8.91 9.06 6.50
CA GLU A 518 7.76 8.38 7.09
C GLU A 518 8.28 7.63 8.31
N GLN A 519 7.91 8.10 9.50
CA GLN A 519 7.97 7.33 10.72
C GLN A 519 7.17 6.05 10.46
N ASP A 520 7.88 4.92 10.42
CA ASP A 520 7.26 3.60 10.36
C ASP A 520 6.35 3.48 11.59
N ASP A 521 5.04 3.61 11.41
CA ASP A 521 4.03 3.09 12.33
C ASP A 521 4.09 1.56 12.23
N GLU A 522 5.16 0.97 12.77
CA GLU A 522 5.18 -0.44 13.08
C GLU A 522 4.23 -0.65 14.25
N ASP A 523 3.21 -1.49 14.01
CA ASP A 523 2.31 -2.03 15.01
C ASP A 523 3.10 -2.46 16.26
N VAL A 524 3.01 -1.65 17.32
CA VAL A 524 3.38 -2.06 18.67
C VAL A 524 2.31 -3.08 19.08
N ASP A 525 2.48 -4.32 18.65
CA ASP A 525 1.84 -5.46 19.28
C ASP A 525 2.20 -5.41 20.76
N GLY A 526 1.21 -5.04 21.57
CA GLY A 526 1.32 -5.00 23.02
C GLY A 526 1.70 -6.37 23.56
N GLU A 527 2.93 -6.48 24.05
CA GLU A 527 3.32 -7.46 25.05
C GLU A 527 3.30 -6.73 26.42
N GLU A 528 2.26 -7.00 27.21
CA GLU A 528 2.41 -7.24 28.65
C GLU A 528 2.26 -8.74 28.92
#